data_AF-Q47BS5-F1
#
_entry.id   AF-Q47BS5-F1
#
_cell.length_a   1.000
_cell.length_b   1.000
_cell.length_c   1.000
_cell.angle_alpha   90.00
_cell.angle_beta   90.00
_cell.angle_gamma   90.00
#
_symmetry.space_group_name_H-M   'P 1'
#
loop_
_entity.id
_entity.type
_entity.pdbx_description
1 polymer ?
#
loop_
_entity_poly.entity_id
_entity_poly.type
_entity_poly.pdbx_seq_one_letter_code
_entity_poly.pdbx_strand_id
1 'polypeptide(L)' 'MSSTILLAFALMLVLEGLMPFIAPAAWRETFRRLIQFSDGQIRFVGLTSMLIGLILLMLFS' A
#
# COMPACT_ATOMS: atom_id res chain seq x y z
N MET A 1 8.82 -16.19 15.18
CA MET A 1 8.80 -14.71 15.15
C MET A 1 9.49 -14.18 13.89
N SER A 2 10.76 -14.48 13.65
CA SER A 2 11.48 -14.10 12.42
C SER A 2 10.84 -14.64 11.13
N SER A 3 10.35 -15.88 11.13
CA SER A 3 9.63 -16.49 10.00
C SER A 3 8.34 -15.74 9.62
N THR A 4 7.56 -15.29 10.60
CA THR A 4 6.32 -14.53 10.40
C THR A 4 6.58 -13.15 9.80
N ILE A 5 7.63 -12.47 10.26
CA ILE A 5 8.05 -11.17 9.72
C ILE A 5 8.49 -11.31 8.26
N LEU A 6 9.32 -12.32 7.97
CA LEU A 6 9.76 -12.61 6.60
C LEU A 6 8.58 -12.95 5.68
N LEU A 7 7.59 -13.71 6.17
CA LEU A 7 6.38 -14.02 5.42
C LEU A 7 5.52 -12.77 5.15
N ALA A 8 5.33 -11.89 6.15
CA ALA A 8 4.61 -10.64 5.97
C ALA A 8 5.29 -9.73 4.94
N PHE A 9 6.62 -9.63 4.98
CA PHE A 9 7.40 -8.91 3.98
C PHE A 9 7.28 -9.52 2.58
N ALA A 10 7.35 -10.86 2.46
CA ALA A 10 7.18 -11.54 1.18
C ALA A 10 5.80 -11.25 0.58
N LEU A 11 4.73 -11.32 1.39
CA LEU A 11 3.37 -11.01 0.94
C LEU A 11 3.21 -9.54 0.53
N MET A 12 3.79 -8.60 1.29
CA MET A 12 3.83 -7.18 0.92
C MET A 12 4.44 -6.99 -0.48
N LEU A 13 5.59 -7.61 -0.76
CA LEU A 13 6.26 -7.51 -2.06
C LEU A 13 5.42 -8.11 -3.20
N VAL A 14 4.77 -9.25 -2.96
CA VAL A 14 3.88 -9.88 -3.94
C VAL A 14 2.69 -8.97 -4.26
N LEU A 15 2.06 -8.38 -3.24
CA LEU A 15 0.91 -7.49 -3.42
C LEU A 15 1.28 -6.19 -4.14
N GLU A 16 2.41 -5.56 -3.77
CA GLU A 16 2.95 -4.38 -4.47
C GLU A 16 3.29 -4.68 -5.94
N GLY A 17 3.82 -5.88 -6.23
CA GLY A 17 4.13 -6.30 -7.60
C GLY A 17 2.93 -6.72 -8.44
N LEU A 18 1.78 -7.01 -7.83
CA LEU A 18 0.62 -7.56 -8.52
C LEU A 18 -0.02 -6.56 -9.48
N MET A 19 -0.25 -5.33 -9.03
CA MET A 19 -0.85 -4.27 -9.86
C MET A 19 -0.01 -3.92 -11.11
N PRO A 20 1.31 -3.65 -11.01
CA PRO A 20 2.12 -3.37 -12.19
C PRO A 20 2.22 -4.58 -13.14
N PHE A 21 2.12 -5.81 -12.62
CA PHE A 21 2.17 -7.02 -13.45
C PHE A 21 0.86 -7.27 -14.22
N ILE A 22 -0.30 -7.18 -13.54
CA ILE A 22 -1.61 -7.46 -14.16
C ILE A 22 -2.07 -6.30 -15.05
N ALA A 23 -1.94 -5.06 -14.58
CA ALA A 23 -2.53 -3.89 -15.22
C ALA A 23 -1.54 -2.71 -15.29
N PRO A 24 -0.44 -2.83 -16.06
CA PRO A 24 0.61 -1.81 -16.12
C PRO A 24 0.12 -0.46 -16.64
N ALA A 25 -0.91 -0.43 -17.51
CA ALA A 25 -1.50 0.81 -18.01
C ALA A 25 -2.28 1.55 -16.92
N ALA A 26 -3.13 0.85 -16.18
CA ALA A 26 -3.90 1.41 -15.07
C ALA A 26 -2.95 1.89 -13.95
N TRP A 27 -1.91 1.11 -13.64
CA TRP A 27 -0.89 1.49 -12.66
C TRP A 27 -0.20 2.80 -13.02
N ARG A 28 0.25 2.96 -14.27
CA ARG A 28 0.87 4.20 -14.77
C ARG A 28 -0.07 5.40 -14.67
N GLU A 29 -1.35 5.21 -14.98
CA GLU A 29 -2.35 6.28 -14.89
C GLU A 29 -2.60 6.69 -13.43
N THR A 30 -2.74 5.74 -12.51
CA THR A 30 -2.86 6.01 -11.07
C THR A 30 -1.64 6.78 -10.55
N PHE A 31 -0.43 6.38 -10.95
CA PHE A 31 0.80 7.09 -10.58
C PHE A 31 0.83 8.52 -11.11
N ARG A 32 0.40 8.74 -12.37
CA ARG A 32 0.31 10.10 -12.95
C ARG A 32 -0.65 11.00 -12.17
N ARG A 33 -1.74 10.45 -11.65
CA ARG A 33 -2.67 11.19 -10.79
C ARG A 33 -2.06 11.47 -9.41
N LEU A 34 -1.38 10.49 -8.83
CA LEU A 34 -0.71 10.63 -7.53
C LEU A 34 0.35 11.73 -7.53
N ILE A 35 1.16 11.86 -8.59
CA ILE A 35 2.18 12.92 -8.69
C ILE A 35 1.60 14.33 -8.89
N GLN A 36 0.32 14.44 -9.28
CA GLN A 36 -0.37 15.73 -9.40
C GLN A 36 -0.97 16.18 -8.07
N PHE A 37 -0.99 15.32 -7.05
CA PHE A 37 -1.50 15.68 -5.73
C PHE A 37 -0.50 16.55 -5.00
N SER A 38 -1.01 17.48 -4.21
CA SER A 38 -0.18 18.25 -3.28
C SER A 38 0.37 17.35 -2.16
N ASP A 39 1.49 17.75 -1.57
CA ASP A 39 2.11 17.03 -0.45
C ASP A 39 1.13 16.75 0.70
N GLY A 40 0.22 17.69 0.97
CA GLY A 40 -0.82 17.53 1.99
C GLY A 40 -1.80 16.39 1.68
N GLN A 41 -2.21 16.24 0.41
CA GLN A 41 -3.12 15.18 -0.01
C GLN A 41 -2.45 13.81 0.05
N ILE A 42 -1.20 13.69 -0.40
CA ILE A 42 -0.42 12.44 -0.31
C ILE A 42 -0.27 12.02 1.15
N ARG A 43 0.08 12.96 2.04
CA ARG A 43 0.19 12.70 3.48
C ARG A 43 -1.14 12.27 4.09
N PHE A 44 -2.26 12.85 3.67
CA PHE A 44 -3.59 12.48 4.17
C PHE A 44 -4.02 11.08 3.72
N VAL A 45 -3.76 10.72 2.45
CA VAL A 45 -3.99 9.36 1.94
C VAL A 45 -3.14 8.35 2.72
N GLY A 46 -1.86 8.67 2.95
CA GLY A 46 -0.97 7.86 3.77
C GLY A 46 -1.48 7.71 5.21
N LEU A 47 -1.91 8.80 5.85
CA LEU A 47 -2.47 8.77 7.21
C LEU A 47 -3.72 7.89 7.30
N THR A 48 -4.63 8.04 6.33
CA THR A 48 -5.87 7.26 6.29
C THR A 48 -5.56 5.76 6.13
N SER A 49 -4.63 5.40 5.25
CA SER A 49 -4.16 4.02 5.07
C SER A 49 -3.55 3.45 6.35
N MET A 50 -2.69 4.21 7.03
CA MET A 50 -2.11 3.81 8.31
C MET A 50 -3.17 3.60 9.40
N LEU A 51 -4.16 4.50 9.52
CA LEU A 51 -5.25 4.36 10.48
C LEU A 51 -6.09 3.12 10.23
N ILE A 52 -6.44 2.83 8.98
CA ILE A 52 -7.16 1.60 8.62
C ILE A 52 -6.32 0.37 9.00
N GLY A 53 -5.02 0.39 8.68
CA GLY A 53 -4.10 -0.69 9.06
C GLY A 53 -4.03 -0.91 10.58
N LEU A 54 -3.99 0.16 11.37
CA LEU A 54 -4.00 0.09 12.84
C LEU A 54 -5.32 -0.47 13.38
N ILE A 55 -6.46 -0.05 12.82
CA ILE A 55 -7.78 -0.57 13.20
C ILE A 55 -7.86 -2.07 12.91
N LEU A 56 -7.44 -2.50 11.71
CA LEU A 56 -7.42 -3.91 11.34
C LEU A 56 -6.48 -4.71 12.25
N LEU A 57 -5.29 -4.18 12.54
CA LEU A 57 -4.37 -4.82 13.47
C LEU A 57 -5.06 -4.98 14.83
N MET A 58 -5.64 -3.93 15.40
CA MET A 58 -6.31 -3.99 16.71
C MET A 58 -7.50 -4.95 16.77
N LEU A 59 -8.21 -5.16 15.65
CA LEU A 59 -9.35 -6.07 15.58
C LEU A 59 -8.96 -7.55 15.38
N PHE A 60 -7.83 -7.81 14.73
CA PHE A 60 -7.41 -9.16 14.32
C PHE A 60 -6.13 -9.67 15.01
N SER A 61 -5.44 -8.83 15.79
CA SER A 61 -4.32 -9.20 16.67
C SER A 61 -4.80 -9.65 18.04
#